data_AF-A0A6A5Y873-F1
#
_entry.id   AF-A0A6A5Y873-F1
#
_cell.length_a   1.000
_cell.length_b   1.000
_cell.length_c   1.000
_cell.angle_alpha   90.00
_cell.angle_beta   90.00
_cell.angle_gamma   90.00
#
_symmetry.space_group_name_H-M   'P 1'
#
loop_
_entity.id
_entity.type
_entity.pdbx_description
1 polymer ?
#
loop_
_entity_poly.entity_id
_entity_poly.type
_entity_poly.pdbx_seq_one_letter_code
_entity_poly.pdbx_strand_id
1 'polypeptide(L)'
;MPFWDNSEDAYERVYNNDQFEEHKSSFGHELVAGGAAFAGFKAFEDHQRREGKPVSHAFAKELLAGFAGAEVDKLAETKGEDWFDREKAKRHAKEHAERMYDEHYIENQGADQYDPNQYDRPDRFERRGW
;
A
#
# COMPACT_ATOMS: atom_id res chain seq x y z
N MET A 1 1.83 -4.15 -14.55
CA MET A 1 3.09 -4.45 -13.83
C MET A 1 2.80 -5.49 -12.77
N PRO A 2 3.50 -6.64 -12.78
CA PRO A 2 3.18 -7.81 -11.94
C PRO A 2 3.10 -7.49 -10.45
N PHE A 3 3.93 -6.55 -9.97
CA PHE A 3 4.03 -6.22 -8.56
C PHE A 3 2.75 -5.61 -8.00
N TRP A 4 2.23 -4.57 -8.66
CA TRP A 4 0.94 -4.00 -8.26
C TRP A 4 -0.24 -4.97 -8.43
N ASP A 5 -0.21 -5.89 -9.40
CA ASP A 5 -1.27 -6.90 -9.57
C ASP A 5 -1.34 -7.80 -8.33
N ASN A 6 -0.17 -8.19 -7.82
CA ASN A 6 -0.07 -8.96 -6.59
C ASN A 6 -0.53 -8.15 -5.36
N SER A 7 -0.18 -6.86 -5.26
CA SER A 7 -0.63 -6.01 -4.14
C SER A 7 -2.14 -5.76 -4.14
N GLU A 8 -2.74 -5.63 -5.32
CA GLU A 8 -4.19 -5.48 -5.50
C GLU A 8 -4.94 -6.78 -5.14
N ASP A 9 -4.50 -7.94 -5.64
CA ASP A 9 -5.04 -9.25 -5.24
C ASP A 9 -4.88 -9.48 -3.73
N ALA A 10 -3.72 -9.08 -3.18
CA ALA A 10 -3.47 -9.15 -1.74
C ALA A 10 -4.46 -8.33 -0.94
N TYR A 11 -4.72 -7.09 -1.37
CA TYR A 11 -5.76 -6.25 -0.78
C TYR A 11 -7.12 -6.94 -0.82
N GLU A 12 -7.53 -7.52 -1.95
CA GLU A 12 -8.81 -8.20 -2.06
C GLU A 12 -8.93 -9.39 -1.12
N ARG A 13 -7.89 -10.20 -0.99
CA ARG A 13 -7.91 -11.35 -0.08
C ARG A 13 -7.96 -10.93 1.38
N VAL A 14 -7.20 -9.91 1.75
CA VAL A 14 -7.13 -9.47 3.16
C VAL A 14 -8.42 -8.76 3.61
N TYR A 15 -9.02 -7.96 2.72
CA TYR A 15 -10.17 -7.11 3.06
C TYR A 15 -11.54 -7.69 2.68
N ASN A 16 -11.64 -8.48 1.60
CA ASN A 16 -12.92 -8.99 1.10
C ASN A 16 -13.13 -10.51 1.30
N ASN A 17 -12.09 -11.25 1.69
CA ASN A 17 -12.22 -12.70 1.89
C ASN A 17 -12.18 -13.06 3.38
N ASP A 18 -13.30 -13.56 3.89
CA ASP A 18 -13.44 -14.08 5.27
C ASP A 18 -12.82 -15.47 5.47
N GLN A 19 -12.49 -16.21 4.40
CA GLN A 19 -11.90 -17.56 4.45
C GLN A 19 -10.37 -17.60 4.51
N PHE A 20 -9.73 -16.47 4.80
CA PHE A 20 -8.27 -16.39 4.84
C PHE A 20 -7.63 -17.31 5.89
N GLU A 21 -8.38 -17.76 6.89
CA GLU A 21 -7.90 -18.72 7.90
C GLU A 21 -7.32 -20.02 7.31
N GLU A 22 -7.71 -20.42 6.08
CA GLU A 22 -7.12 -21.58 5.39
C GLU A 22 -5.65 -21.37 4.98
N HIS A 23 -5.17 -20.13 4.96
CA HIS A 23 -3.81 -19.76 4.53
C HIS A 23 -2.93 -19.21 5.67
N LYS A 24 -3.10 -19.69 6.91
CA LYS A 24 -2.21 -19.42 8.08
C LYS A 24 -0.75 -19.89 7.92
N SER A 25 -0.38 -20.41 6.75
CA SER A 25 1.00 -20.80 6.42
C SER A 25 1.87 -19.58 6.11
N SER A 26 3.18 -19.76 6.02
CA SER A 26 4.28 -18.79 5.90
C SER A 26 4.06 -17.56 4.99
N PHE A 27 3.07 -17.57 4.10
CA PHE A 27 2.70 -16.48 3.19
C PHE A 27 1.73 -15.44 3.78
N GLY A 28 1.16 -15.67 4.97
CA GLY A 28 0.18 -14.75 5.58
C GLY A 28 0.68 -13.31 5.70
N HIS A 29 1.86 -13.10 6.28
CA HIS A 29 2.43 -11.76 6.49
C HIS A 29 2.79 -11.04 5.17
N GLU A 30 3.16 -11.75 4.11
CA GLU A 30 3.41 -11.14 2.80
C GLU A 30 2.11 -10.68 2.14
N LEU A 31 1.05 -11.47 2.32
CA LEU A 31 -0.28 -11.15 1.83
C LEU A 31 -0.86 -9.95 2.60
N VAL A 32 -0.70 -9.91 3.92
CA VAL A 32 -1.00 -8.71 4.75
C VAL A 32 -0.18 -7.51 4.27
N ALA A 33 1.12 -7.69 4.07
CA ALA A 33 2.02 -6.61 3.67
C ALA A 33 1.62 -6.01 2.32
N GLY A 34 1.33 -6.84 1.32
CA GLY A 34 0.84 -6.39 0.00
C GLY A 34 -0.48 -5.64 0.09
N GLY A 35 -1.45 -6.18 0.84
CA GLY A 35 -2.76 -5.54 1.00
C GLY A 35 -2.68 -4.23 1.79
N ALA A 36 -1.87 -4.17 2.84
CA ALA A 36 -1.64 -2.98 3.63
C ALA A 36 -0.85 -1.91 2.85
N ALA A 37 0.13 -2.31 2.04
CA ALA A 37 0.85 -1.40 1.15
C ALA A 37 -0.11 -0.76 0.14
N PHE A 38 -0.98 -1.55 -0.49
CA PHE A 38 -1.97 -1.06 -1.44
C PHE A 38 -2.99 -0.11 -0.80
N ALA A 39 -3.52 -0.47 0.36
CA ALA A 39 -4.43 0.38 1.14
C ALA A 39 -3.74 1.67 1.60
N GLY A 40 -2.50 1.57 2.10
CA GLY A 40 -1.70 2.70 2.54
C GLY A 40 -1.36 3.65 1.40
N PHE A 41 -1.09 3.12 0.21
CA PHE A 41 -0.87 3.92 -0.99
C PHE A 41 -2.12 4.71 -1.39
N LYS A 42 -3.28 4.06 -1.36
CA LYS A 42 -4.53 4.77 -1.61
C LYS A 42 -4.78 5.88 -0.57
N ALA A 43 -4.53 5.62 0.71
CA ALA A 43 -4.66 6.62 1.76
C ALA A 43 -3.70 7.81 1.56
N PHE A 44 -2.46 7.54 1.12
CA PHE A 44 -1.50 8.57 0.73
C PHE A 44 -2.00 9.41 -0.45
N GLU A 45 -2.48 8.78 -1.52
CA GLU A 45 -3.03 9.48 -2.69
C GLU A 45 -4.22 10.37 -2.30
N ASP A 46 -5.19 9.82 -1.57
CA ASP A 46 -6.37 10.56 -1.11
C ASP A 46 -5.97 11.76 -0.24
N HIS A 47 -5.00 11.56 0.66
CA HIS A 47 -4.50 12.61 1.54
C HIS A 47 -3.79 13.72 0.76
N GLN A 48 -2.78 13.37 -0.03
CA GLN A 48 -1.96 14.34 -0.75
C GLN A 48 -2.74 15.08 -1.83
N ARG A 49 -3.65 14.41 -2.55
CA ARG A 49 -4.49 15.08 -3.55
C ARG A 49 -5.50 16.04 -2.93
N ARG A 50 -6.00 15.72 -1.73
CA ARG A 50 -6.83 16.66 -0.96
C ARG A 50 -6.04 17.87 -0.47
N GLU A 51 -4.77 17.69 -0.09
CA GLU A 51 -3.89 18.82 0.24
C GLU A 51 -3.50 19.65 -0.98
N GLY A 52 -3.38 19.02 -2.15
CA GLY A 52 -3.11 19.65 -3.44
C GLY A 52 -1.68 20.20 -3.59
N LYS A 53 -0.79 19.87 -2.65
CA LYS A 53 0.58 20.40 -2.60
C LYS A 53 1.59 19.36 -3.05
N PRO A 54 2.61 19.79 -3.81
CA PRO A 54 3.68 18.90 -4.17
C PRO A 54 4.65 18.71 -2.99
N VAL A 55 5.25 17.53 -2.90
CA VAL A 55 6.16 17.15 -1.80
C VAL A 55 7.36 16.38 -2.34
N SER A 56 8.48 16.41 -1.60
CA SER A 56 9.66 15.65 -2.00
C SER A 56 9.41 14.14 -1.96
N HIS A 57 10.13 13.37 -2.79
CA HIS A 57 10.04 11.91 -2.77
C HIS A 57 10.32 11.31 -1.39
N ALA A 58 11.30 11.86 -0.66
CA ALA A 58 11.63 11.40 0.69
C ALA A 58 10.44 11.55 1.64
N PHE A 59 9.78 12.71 1.62
CA PHE A 59 8.60 12.95 2.45
C PHE A 59 7.40 12.11 2.00
N ALA A 60 7.19 11.98 0.69
CA ALA A 60 6.13 11.12 0.15
C ALA A 60 6.28 9.66 0.61
N LYS A 61 7.48 9.11 0.52
CA LYS A 61 7.80 7.75 1.00
C LYS A 61 7.60 7.60 2.51
N GLU A 62 8.01 8.58 3.29
CA GLU A 62 7.81 8.56 4.74
C GLU A 62 6.33 8.55 5.12
N LEU A 63 5.52 9.41 4.51
CA LEU A 63 4.07 9.41 4.71
C LEU A 63 3.46 8.08 4.29
N LEU A 64 3.85 7.59 3.11
CA LEU A 64 3.36 6.34 2.55
C LEU A 64 3.70 5.14 3.43
N ALA A 65 4.92 5.06 3.94
CA ALA A 65 5.35 4.06 4.93
C ALA A 65 4.57 4.19 6.24
N GLY A 66 4.23 5.42 6.66
CA GLY A 66 3.34 5.69 7.78
C GLY A 66 1.95 5.09 7.57
N PHE A 67 1.31 5.39 6.44
CA PHE A 67 -0.01 4.85 6.09
C PHE A 67 0.00 3.33 5.96
N ALA A 68 0.97 2.75 5.25
CA ALA A 68 1.10 1.30 5.11
C ALA A 68 1.29 0.62 6.48
N GLY A 69 2.11 1.21 7.36
CA GLY A 69 2.30 0.70 8.71
C GLY A 69 1.03 0.76 9.57
N ALA A 70 0.26 1.85 9.46
CA ALA A 70 -1.01 2.00 10.15
C ALA A 70 -2.07 1.01 9.66
N GLU A 71 -2.12 0.72 8.36
CA GLU A 71 -3.03 -0.31 7.83
C GLU A 71 -2.65 -1.71 8.31
N VAL A 72 -1.36 -2.02 8.47
CA VAL A 72 -0.95 -3.29 9.12
C VAL A 72 -1.44 -3.36 10.57
N ASP A 73 -1.28 -2.28 11.34
CA ASP A 73 -1.75 -2.23 12.73
C ASP A 73 -3.26 -2.47 12.81
N LYS A 74 -4.03 -1.80 11.96
CA LYS A 74 -5.49 -1.99 11.84
C LYS A 74 -5.88 -3.41 11.44
N LEU A 75 -5.13 -4.04 10.54
CA LEU A 75 -5.37 -5.44 10.17
C LEU A 75 -5.06 -6.39 11.33
N ALA A 76 -4.01 -6.15 12.10
CA ALA A 76 -3.72 -6.91 13.32
C ALA A 76 -4.84 -6.75 14.36
N GLU A 77 -5.36 -5.53 14.55
CA GLU A 77 -6.45 -5.24 15.49
C GLU A 77 -7.78 -5.90 15.07
N THR A 78 -8.07 -5.97 13.76
CA THR A 78 -9.35 -6.47 13.24
C THR A 78 -9.37 -7.97 12.98
N LYS A 79 -8.24 -8.54 12.53
CA LYS A 79 -8.11 -9.98 12.23
C LYS A 79 -7.49 -10.78 13.38
N GLY A 80 -6.83 -10.11 14.33
CA GLY A 80 -6.16 -10.70 15.48
C GLY A 80 -4.63 -10.76 15.32
N GLU A 81 -3.89 -10.47 16.41
CA GLU A 81 -2.42 -10.45 16.41
C GLU A 81 -1.79 -11.84 16.15
N ASP A 82 -2.53 -12.92 16.39
CA ASP A 82 -2.08 -14.29 16.10
C ASP A 82 -2.16 -14.65 14.61
N TRP A 83 -2.71 -13.79 13.76
CA TRP A 83 -2.95 -14.08 12.35
C TRP A 83 -1.66 -13.99 11.50
N PHE A 84 -0.69 -13.17 11.91
CA PHE A 84 0.58 -12.95 11.22
C PHE A 84 1.61 -12.27 12.12
N ASP A 85 2.89 -12.35 11.74
CA ASP A 85 3.94 -11.55 12.38
C ASP A 85 3.76 -10.07 12.01
N ARG A 86 3.20 -9.29 12.95
CA ARG A 86 2.91 -7.87 12.79
C ARG A 86 4.12 -7.05 12.38
N GLU A 87 5.24 -7.24 13.04
CA GLU A 87 6.46 -6.48 12.77
C GLU A 87 7.02 -6.81 11.39
N LYS A 88 7.01 -8.08 11.01
CA LYS A 88 7.45 -8.52 9.68
C LYS A 88 6.54 -7.99 8.58
N ALA A 89 5.22 -8.08 8.74
CA ALA A 89 4.26 -7.53 7.79
C ALA A 89 4.39 -6.01 7.69
N LYS A 90 4.61 -5.31 8.80
CA LYS A 90 4.78 -3.85 8.83
C LYS A 90 6.02 -3.42 8.07
N ARG A 91 7.14 -4.12 8.25
CA ARG A 91 8.36 -3.86 7.50
C ARG A 91 8.13 -4.06 5.99
N HIS A 92 7.59 -5.22 5.61
CA HIS A 92 7.35 -5.53 4.20
C HIS A 92 6.29 -4.60 3.58
N ALA A 93 5.27 -4.17 4.32
CA ALA A 93 4.26 -3.23 3.81
C ALA A 93 4.88 -1.88 3.46
N LYS A 94 5.80 -1.37 4.29
CA LYS A 94 6.55 -0.14 4.03
C LYS A 94 7.42 -0.28 2.78
N GLU A 95 8.22 -1.35 2.72
CA GLU A 95 9.08 -1.65 1.57
C GLU A 95 8.26 -1.78 0.27
N HIS A 96 7.11 -2.45 0.35
CA HIS A 96 6.22 -2.61 -0.79
C HIS A 96 5.63 -1.28 -1.24
N ALA A 97 5.17 -0.44 -0.30
CA ALA A 97 4.58 0.84 -0.62
C ALA A 97 5.62 1.80 -1.24
N GLU A 98 6.83 1.87 -0.68
CA GLU A 98 7.93 2.63 -1.27
C GLU A 98 8.29 2.14 -2.68
N ARG A 99 8.31 0.83 -2.91
CA ARG A 99 8.55 0.26 -4.24
C ARG A 99 7.43 0.61 -5.22
N MET A 100 6.17 0.55 -4.79
CA MET A 100 5.04 0.99 -5.61
C MET A 100 5.21 2.46 -6.00
N TYR A 101 5.69 3.29 -5.08
CA TYR A 101 5.89 4.71 -5.31
C TYR A 101 6.98 4.96 -6.34
N ASP A 102 8.12 4.28 -6.19
CA ASP A 102 9.23 4.37 -7.14
C ASP A 102 8.79 3.94 -8.53
N GLU A 103 8.10 2.80 -8.63
CA GLU A 103 7.66 2.28 -9.91
C GLU A 103 6.69 3.25 -10.62
N HIS A 104 5.74 3.83 -9.89
CA HIS A 104 4.74 4.74 -10.49
C HIS A 104 5.26 6.14 -10.76
N TYR A 105 5.89 6.79 -9.78
CA TYR A 105 6.25 8.20 -9.88
C TYR A 105 7.67 8.42 -10.43
N ILE A 106 8.63 7.55 -10.08
CA ILE A 106 10.02 7.74 -10.51
C ILE A 106 10.28 7.02 -11.84
N GLU A 107 10.03 5.71 -11.89
CA GLU A 107 10.40 4.89 -13.04
C GLU A 107 9.47 5.14 -14.25
N ASN A 108 8.15 5.16 -14.04
CA ASN A 108 7.19 5.33 -15.13
C ASN A 108 6.98 6.79 -15.53
N GLN A 109 7.03 7.73 -14.59
CA GLN A 109 6.69 9.13 -14.84
C GLN A 109 7.91 10.05 -14.86
N GLY A 110 9.09 9.59 -14.43
CA GLY A 110 10.30 10.40 -14.37
C GLY A 110 10.13 11.65 -13.50
N ALA A 111 9.32 11.55 -12.44
CA ALA A 111 8.99 12.70 -11.61
C ALA A 111 10.21 13.19 -10.80
N ASP A 112 10.36 14.51 -10.70
CA ASP A 112 11.36 15.14 -9.83
C ASP A 112 10.88 15.21 -8.37
N GLN A 113 9.57 15.18 -8.17
CA GLN A 113 8.88 15.22 -6.88
C GLN A 113 7.45 14.69 -7.02
N TYR A 114 6.80 14.39 -5.91
CA TYR A 114 5.35 14.17 -5.95
C TYR A 114 4.64 15.50 -6.25
N ASP A 115 3.80 15.54 -7.27
CA ASP A 115 2.89 16.66 -7.53
C ASP A 115 1.52 16.13 -7.98
N PRO A 116 0.47 16.28 -7.16
CA PRO A 116 -0.86 15.75 -7.47
C PRO A 116 -1.53 16.48 -8.65
N ASN A 117 -1.01 17.64 -9.08
CA ASN A 117 -1.54 18.40 -10.21
C ASN A 117 -0.82 18.09 -11.53
N GLN A 118 0.35 17.46 -11.48
CA GLN A 118 1.13 17.08 -12.67
C GLN A 118 1.03 15.59 -12.98
N TYR A 119 0.92 14.75 -11.95
CA TYR A 119 0.97 13.30 -12.08
C TYR A 119 -0.34 12.67 -11.64
N ASP A 120 -0.86 11.78 -12.48
CA ASP A 120 -2.11 11.06 -12.23
C ASP A 120 -1.92 9.97 -11.17
N ARG A 121 -3.05 9.60 -10.56
CA ARG A 121 -3.08 8.49 -9.59
C ARG A 121 -2.78 7.18 -10.35
N PRO A 122 -2.28 6.14 -9.68
CA PRO A 122 -2.17 4.83 -10.31
C PRO A 122 -3.51 4.37 -10.91
N ASP A 123 -3.52 3.97 -12.19
CA ASP A 123 -4.72 3.56 -12.95
C ASP A 123 -5.58 2.51 -12.22
N ARG A 124 -4.93 1.70 -11.38
CA ARG A 124 -5.55 0.65 -10.58
C ARG A 124 -6.61 1.19 -9.63
N PHE A 125 -6.39 2.37 -9.06
CA PHE A 125 -7.37 2.98 -8.18
C PHE A 125 -8.59 3.44 -8.98
N GLU A 126 -8.39 3.98 -10.18
CA GLU A 126 -9.50 4.37 -11.07
C GLU A 126 -10.35 3.17 -11.50
N ARG A 127 -9.71 2.04 -11.84
CA ARG A 127 -10.42 0.79 -12.19
C ARG A 127 -11.30 0.27 -11.05
N ARG A 128 -10.89 0.51 -9.80
CA ARG A 128 -11.64 0.14 -8.59
C ARG A 128 -12.73 1.15 -8.22
N GLY A 129 -12.85 2.25 -8.96
CA GLY A 129 -13.77 3.35 -8.67
C GLY A 129 -13.36 4.16 -7.44
N TRP A 130 -12.06 4.24 -7.16
CA TRP A 130 -11.47 5.04 -6.08
C TRP A 130 -10.98 6.40 -6.57
#